data_AF-A0A1U7Y2R1-F1
#
_entry.id   AF-A0A1U7Y2R1-F1
#
_cell.length_a   1.000
_cell.length_b   1.000
_cell.length_c   1.000
_cell.angle_alpha   90.00
_cell.angle_beta   90.00
_cell.angle_gamma   90.00
#
_symmetry.space_group_name_H-M   'P 1'
#
loop_
_entity.id
_entity.type
_entity.pdbx_description
1 polymer ?
#
loop_
_entity_poly.entity_id
_entity_poly.type
_entity_poly.pdbx_seq_one_letter_code
_entity_poly.pdbx_strand_id
1 'polypeptide(L)'
;MEKRKSGGRNNGGIEENTMAILDTSGFNRYSHHRLDDRLAFLEAVRSASLLPDNGTPPTSTMWQAIFQILKEETSLELIMGSYQLLNELDKRFPRLCLPEMEKSESCLPPTISNEPVVAEEAWCPFTLGLDRDDEINKGSSGSIDSVVSQILCNWLYHTFTSISYGFHSLIQELGKIVNQKSKVLETEILRKMLLLHYLVSVLEADFVPRNYAFKEKMRWTLLRDSLLNMLLGSRKIIYKGLVKDCLSVICDVFSDLSDQTESTSDLDSVAPPLKEISYIDTSAFALALPELKRSTCFYLKKLLIMMLELDTSRDVADVQGLTTRADGVRTPAAEIILDELAYNSDTLSPFFQVFDDPRWKLKMIMPYFQKYIPKIYSLWSIRC
;
A
#
# COMPACT_ATOMS: atom_id res chain seq x y z
N MET A 1 3.16 26.87 -43.38
CA MET A 1 2.01 27.11 -42.50
C MET A 1 2.04 26.02 -41.44
N GLU A 2 2.64 26.35 -40.31
CA GLU A 2 3.06 25.43 -39.26
C GLU A 2 1.87 25.13 -38.34
N LYS A 3 1.41 23.87 -38.30
CA LYS A 3 0.33 23.44 -37.39
C LYS A 3 0.89 23.37 -35.97
N ARG A 4 0.57 24.38 -35.16
CA ARG A 4 0.75 24.33 -33.71
C ARG A 4 -0.08 23.17 -33.14
N LYS A 5 0.59 22.17 -32.58
CA LYS A 5 -0.02 21.15 -31.71
C LYS A 5 -0.60 21.88 -30.48
N SER A 6 -1.91 21.87 -30.38
CA SER A 6 -2.64 22.24 -29.16
C SER A 6 -2.73 21.00 -28.29
N GLY A 7 -1.82 20.86 -27.33
CA GLY A 7 -1.89 19.87 -26.26
C GLY A 7 -1.48 20.59 -24.99
N GLY A 8 -2.40 20.71 -24.02
CA GLY A 8 -2.09 21.28 -22.71
C GLY A 8 -3.11 22.27 -22.12
N ARG A 9 -4.23 22.59 -22.77
CA ARG A 9 -5.23 23.55 -22.22
C ARG A 9 -6.57 22.99 -21.75
N ASN A 10 -6.83 21.69 -21.93
CA ASN A 10 -8.16 21.12 -21.60
C ASN A 10 -8.27 20.46 -20.22
N ASN A 11 -7.17 20.03 -19.58
CA ASN A 11 -7.28 19.39 -18.26
C ASN A 11 -7.60 20.37 -17.12
N GLY A 12 -7.15 21.62 -17.21
CA GLY A 12 -7.38 22.62 -16.16
C GLY A 12 -8.87 22.89 -15.90
N GLY A 13 -9.71 22.92 -16.95
CA GLY A 13 -11.15 23.12 -16.79
C GLY A 13 -11.89 21.89 -16.24
N ILE A 14 -11.43 20.68 -16.56
CA ILE A 14 -12.02 19.45 -16.02
C ILE A 14 -11.67 19.31 -14.54
N GLU A 15 -10.41 19.57 -14.19
CA GLU A 15 -9.97 19.59 -12.80
C GLU A 15 -10.76 20.62 -11.99
N GLU A 16 -10.78 21.88 -12.44
CA GLU A 16 -11.49 22.97 -11.74
C GLU A 16 -12.97 22.64 -11.53
N ASN A 17 -13.68 22.21 -12.58
CA ASN A 17 -15.09 21.86 -12.50
C ASN A 17 -15.35 20.67 -11.56
N THR A 18 -14.47 19.68 -11.57
CA THR A 18 -14.64 18.47 -10.74
C THR A 18 -14.30 18.77 -9.29
N MET A 19 -13.21 19.49 -9.04
CA MET A 19 -12.80 19.90 -7.70
C MET A 19 -13.77 20.89 -7.06
N ALA A 20 -14.46 21.71 -7.86
CA ALA A 20 -15.51 22.61 -7.39
C ALA A 20 -16.69 21.89 -6.73
N ILE A 21 -16.94 20.61 -7.08
CA ILE A 21 -17.96 19.78 -6.40
C ILE A 21 -17.64 19.63 -4.90
N LEU A 22 -16.35 19.60 -4.55
CA LEU A 22 -15.90 19.50 -3.15
C LEU A 22 -15.86 20.86 -2.43
N ASP A 23 -15.98 21.97 -3.17
CA ASP A 23 -15.92 23.33 -2.60
C ASP A 23 -17.25 23.70 -1.94
N THR A 24 -17.38 23.33 -0.67
CA THR A 24 -18.54 23.64 0.17
C THR A 24 -18.51 25.04 0.79
N SER A 25 -17.66 25.96 0.29
CA SER A 25 -17.52 27.31 0.83
C SER A 25 -18.74 28.21 0.54
N GLY A 26 -19.81 28.03 1.31
CA GLY A 26 -20.93 28.98 1.35
C GLY A 26 -22.29 28.42 1.73
N PHE A 27 -22.51 27.10 1.62
CA PHE A 27 -23.84 26.52 1.86
C PHE A 27 -23.78 25.23 2.69
N ASN A 28 -24.48 25.27 3.83
CA ASN A 28 -24.94 24.16 4.66
C ASN A 28 -23.94 23.21 5.34
N ARG A 29 -23.85 23.37 6.67
CA ARG A 29 -23.21 22.47 7.64
C ARG A 29 -24.03 21.20 7.93
N TYR A 30 -24.77 20.68 6.96
CA TYR A 30 -25.54 19.43 7.12
C TYR A 30 -24.78 18.27 6.48
N SER A 31 -24.66 17.16 7.22
CA SER A 31 -23.86 15.98 6.83
C SER A 31 -24.27 15.33 5.52
N HIS A 32 -25.55 15.44 5.13
CA HIS A 32 -26.09 14.79 3.93
C HIS A 32 -25.58 15.43 2.62
N HIS A 33 -25.60 16.76 2.50
CA HIS A 33 -25.09 17.44 1.30
C HIS A 33 -23.62 17.13 1.05
N ARG A 34 -22.80 17.10 2.10
CA ARG A 34 -21.38 16.76 1.99
C ARG A 34 -21.13 15.32 1.50
N LEU A 35 -22.02 14.39 1.83
CA LEU A 35 -21.93 13.01 1.35
C LEU A 35 -22.29 12.93 -0.13
N ASP A 36 -23.40 13.56 -0.52
CA ASP A 36 -23.87 13.60 -1.92
C ASP A 36 -22.84 14.27 -2.83
N ASP A 37 -22.26 15.39 -2.40
CA ASP A 37 -21.22 16.11 -3.13
C ASP A 37 -19.98 15.23 -3.36
N ARG A 38 -19.54 14.50 -2.34
CA ARG A 38 -18.38 13.60 -2.47
C ARG A 38 -18.67 12.39 -3.34
N LEU A 39 -19.87 11.83 -3.28
CA LEU A 39 -20.29 10.76 -4.20
C LEU A 39 -20.34 11.28 -5.64
N ALA A 40 -20.90 12.47 -5.85
CA ALA A 40 -20.93 13.12 -7.16
C ALA A 40 -19.52 13.41 -7.68
N PHE A 41 -18.59 13.83 -6.81
CA PHE A 41 -17.18 13.98 -7.14
C PHE A 41 -16.55 12.65 -7.60
N LEU A 42 -16.70 11.57 -6.84
CA LEU A 42 -16.16 10.25 -7.21
C LEU A 42 -16.72 9.78 -8.57
N GLU A 43 -18.02 9.99 -8.80
CA GLU A 43 -18.66 9.61 -10.06
C GLU A 43 -18.26 10.50 -11.24
N ALA A 44 -18.02 11.79 -11.00
CA ALA A 44 -17.49 12.70 -12.02
C ALA A 44 -16.08 12.29 -12.46
N VAL A 45 -15.21 11.92 -11.51
CA VAL A 45 -13.87 11.40 -11.84
C VAL A 45 -13.97 10.09 -12.63
N ARG A 46 -14.82 9.15 -12.18
CA ARG A 46 -15.08 7.90 -12.90
C ARG A 46 -15.57 8.17 -14.32
N SER A 47 -16.52 9.08 -14.48
CA SER A 47 -17.10 9.42 -15.77
C SER A 47 -16.11 10.10 -16.72
N ALA A 48 -15.20 10.93 -16.21
CA ALA A 48 -14.19 11.59 -17.02
C ALA A 48 -13.05 10.64 -17.42
N SER A 49 -12.64 9.76 -16.52
CA SER A 49 -11.37 9.01 -16.64
C SER A 49 -11.56 7.55 -17.05
N LEU A 50 -12.66 6.92 -16.61
CA LEU A 50 -12.88 5.47 -16.77
C LEU A 50 -13.95 5.12 -17.82
N LEU A 51 -14.94 5.99 -18.10
CA LEU A 51 -15.99 5.69 -19.10
C LEU A 51 -15.56 5.88 -20.57
N PRO A 52 -14.86 6.94 -20.97
CA PRO A 52 -14.50 7.13 -22.37
C PRO A 52 -13.40 6.17 -22.78
N ASP A 53 -13.37 5.69 -24.03
CA ASP A 53 -12.29 4.82 -24.52
C ASP A 53 -10.92 5.51 -24.46
N ASN A 54 -10.88 6.81 -24.74
CA ASN A 54 -9.69 7.67 -24.62
C ASN A 54 -9.73 8.57 -23.37
N GLY A 55 -10.26 8.05 -22.27
CA GLY A 55 -10.31 8.75 -20.98
C GLY A 55 -8.92 9.23 -20.54
N THR A 56 -8.85 10.47 -20.06
CA THR A 56 -7.62 11.07 -19.55
C THR A 56 -7.37 10.64 -18.10
N PRO A 57 -6.11 10.46 -17.67
CA PRO A 57 -5.83 10.20 -16.27
C PRO A 57 -6.31 11.39 -15.40
N PRO A 58 -6.84 11.12 -14.20
CA PRO A 58 -7.13 12.19 -13.24
C PRO A 58 -5.85 12.93 -12.88
N THR A 59 -5.98 14.20 -12.55
CA THR A 59 -4.83 15.00 -12.11
C THR A 59 -4.42 14.62 -10.68
N SER A 60 -3.21 15.00 -10.26
CA SER A 60 -2.67 14.64 -8.94
C SER A 60 -3.54 15.16 -7.78
N THR A 61 -4.21 16.30 -7.97
CA THR A 61 -5.15 16.88 -7.00
C THR A 61 -6.42 16.05 -6.87
N MET A 62 -6.97 15.57 -7.99
CA MET A 62 -8.14 14.68 -8.01
C MET A 62 -7.81 13.34 -7.34
N TRP A 63 -6.66 12.73 -7.68
CA TRP A 63 -6.17 11.52 -7.01
C TRP A 63 -6.04 11.71 -5.50
N GLN A 64 -5.43 12.82 -5.09
CA GLN A 64 -5.27 13.14 -3.67
C GLN A 64 -6.62 13.28 -2.96
N ALA A 65 -7.61 13.91 -3.59
CA ALA A 65 -8.94 14.07 -3.02
C ALA A 65 -9.65 12.71 -2.85
N ILE A 66 -9.57 11.81 -3.82
CA ILE A 66 -10.13 10.45 -3.72
C ILE A 66 -9.46 9.69 -2.58
N PHE A 67 -8.12 9.74 -2.50
CA PHE A 67 -7.37 9.09 -1.44
C PHE A 67 -7.70 9.66 -0.05
N GLN A 68 -7.90 10.97 0.05
CA GLN A 68 -8.29 11.63 1.29
C GLN A 68 -9.69 11.20 1.75
N ILE A 69 -10.63 11.03 0.81
CA ILE A 69 -11.95 10.47 1.10
C ILE A 69 -11.81 9.06 1.70
N LEU A 70 -10.98 8.20 1.11
CA LEU A 70 -10.70 6.87 1.68
C LEU A 70 -10.07 6.96 3.07
N LYS A 71 -9.17 7.92 3.30
CA LYS A 71 -8.42 8.03 4.55
C LYS A 71 -9.27 8.54 5.72
N GLU A 72 -10.19 9.48 5.48
CA GLU A 72 -10.81 10.29 6.55
C GLU A 72 -12.31 10.08 6.73
N GLU A 73 -13.01 9.55 5.73
CA GLU A 73 -14.47 9.42 5.82
C GLU A 73 -14.93 8.25 6.70
N THR A 74 -16.19 8.33 7.14
CA THR A 74 -16.84 7.32 7.98
C THR A 74 -18.03 6.65 7.28
N SER A 75 -18.50 7.20 6.16
CA SER A 75 -19.55 6.60 5.36
C SER A 75 -19.03 5.38 4.60
N LEU A 76 -19.73 4.25 4.73
CA LEU A 76 -19.43 3.01 4.02
C LEU A 76 -19.38 3.21 2.50
N GLU A 77 -20.33 3.97 1.94
CA GLU A 77 -20.43 4.24 0.51
C GLU A 77 -19.21 5.01 -0.01
N LEU A 78 -18.76 6.02 0.75
CA LEU A 78 -17.56 6.80 0.40
C LEU A 78 -16.30 5.97 0.55
N ILE A 79 -16.18 5.14 1.59
CA ILE A 79 -15.05 4.24 1.80
C ILE A 79 -14.94 3.25 0.64
N MET A 80 -16.03 2.54 0.34
CA MET A 80 -16.07 1.54 -0.73
C MET A 80 -15.87 2.19 -2.11
N GLY A 81 -16.57 3.29 -2.38
CA GLY A 81 -16.51 3.99 -3.67
C GLY A 81 -15.12 4.56 -3.96
N SER A 82 -14.46 5.16 -2.96
CA SER A 82 -13.09 5.67 -3.12
C SER A 82 -12.07 4.54 -3.28
N TYR A 83 -12.16 3.47 -2.48
CA TYR A 83 -11.29 2.30 -2.60
C TYR A 83 -11.40 1.65 -3.99
N GLN A 84 -12.63 1.43 -4.48
CA GLN A 84 -12.85 0.85 -5.80
C GLN A 84 -12.31 1.76 -6.91
N LEU A 85 -12.61 3.05 -6.84
CA LEU A 85 -12.17 4.02 -7.85
C LEU A 85 -10.65 4.09 -7.94
N LEU A 86 -9.93 4.13 -6.81
CA LEU A 86 -8.47 4.14 -6.81
C LEU A 86 -7.90 2.90 -7.51
N ASN A 87 -8.42 1.71 -7.21
CA ASN A 87 -7.97 0.47 -7.83
C ASN A 87 -8.31 0.39 -9.33
N GLU A 88 -9.47 0.91 -9.74
CA GLU A 88 -9.87 0.97 -11.16
C GLU A 88 -8.95 1.91 -11.94
N LEU A 89 -8.64 3.07 -11.37
CA LEU A 89 -7.74 4.04 -11.96
C LEU A 89 -6.30 3.51 -12.05
N ASP A 90 -5.78 2.84 -11.02
CA ASP A 90 -4.43 2.26 -11.05
C ASP A 90 -4.31 1.13 -12.08
N LYS A 91 -5.40 0.41 -12.36
CA LYS A 91 -5.45 -0.59 -13.44
C LYS A 91 -5.44 0.06 -14.82
N ARG A 92 -6.16 1.17 -15.00
CA ARG A 92 -6.26 1.86 -16.29
C ARG A 92 -5.03 2.71 -16.60
N PHE A 93 -4.45 3.32 -15.58
CA PHE A 93 -3.32 4.24 -15.67
C PHE A 93 -2.17 3.75 -14.78
N PRO A 94 -1.54 2.61 -15.13
CA PRO A 94 -0.47 2.04 -14.31
C PRO A 94 0.73 2.98 -14.25
N ARG A 95 1.35 3.07 -13.07
CA ARG A 95 2.50 3.96 -12.83
C ARG A 95 3.76 3.56 -13.59
N LEU A 96 3.95 2.25 -13.78
CA LEU A 96 5.04 1.69 -14.56
C LEU A 96 4.46 1.13 -15.87
N CYS A 97 4.88 1.74 -16.97
CA CYS A 97 4.60 1.20 -18.30
C CYS A 97 5.80 0.37 -18.76
N LEU A 98 5.53 -0.82 -19.29
CA LEU A 98 6.49 -1.47 -20.17
C LEU A 98 6.39 -0.78 -21.53
N PRO A 99 7.51 -0.38 -22.15
CA PRO A 99 7.45 0.23 -23.48
C PRO A 99 6.78 -0.75 -24.45
N GLU A 100 5.82 -0.25 -25.22
CA GLU A 100 5.14 -1.05 -26.23
C GLU A 100 6.17 -1.62 -27.21
N MET A 101 5.92 -2.86 -27.59
CA MET A 101 6.66 -3.51 -28.66
C MET A 101 6.27 -2.81 -29.97
N GLU A 102 6.98 -1.74 -30.35
CA GLU A 102 6.83 -1.16 -31.67
C GLU A 102 7.06 -2.27 -32.70
N LYS A 103 6.03 -2.61 -33.47
CA LYS A 103 6.18 -3.37 -34.70
C LYS A 103 6.97 -2.49 -35.67
N SER A 104 8.29 -2.48 -35.51
CA SER A 104 9.17 -1.76 -36.41
C SER A 104 9.23 -2.53 -37.72
N GLU A 105 8.77 -1.90 -38.81
CA GLU A 105 8.90 -2.38 -40.21
C GLU A 105 10.36 -2.29 -40.73
N SER A 106 11.37 -2.34 -39.84
CA SER A 106 12.78 -2.21 -40.23
C SER A 106 13.59 -3.47 -39.90
N CYS A 107 14.47 -3.86 -40.83
CA CYS A 107 15.32 -5.05 -40.76
C CYS A 107 16.52 -4.92 -39.79
N LEU A 108 16.39 -4.15 -38.70
CA LEU A 108 17.36 -4.17 -37.60
C LEU A 108 16.78 -4.97 -36.43
N PRO A 109 17.59 -5.80 -35.74
CA PRO A 109 17.11 -6.47 -34.54
C PRO A 109 16.67 -5.39 -33.54
N PRO A 110 15.43 -5.43 -33.04
CA PRO A 110 14.97 -4.41 -32.10
C PRO A 110 15.83 -4.49 -30.84
N THR A 111 16.45 -3.39 -30.45
CA THR A 111 17.09 -3.27 -29.14
C THR A 111 15.96 -3.20 -28.11
N ILE A 112 15.55 -4.37 -27.61
CA ILE A 112 14.46 -4.51 -26.64
C ILE A 112 14.87 -3.84 -25.31
N SER A 113 14.37 -2.63 -25.04
CA SER A 113 14.47 -2.07 -23.68
C SER A 113 13.22 -2.41 -22.88
N ASN A 114 13.14 -3.63 -22.32
CA ASN A 114 12.10 -4.02 -21.33
C ASN A 114 12.26 -3.27 -19.97
N GLU A 115 12.67 -2.01 -19.98
CA GLU A 115 12.89 -1.23 -18.76
C GLU A 115 11.56 -0.57 -18.37
N PRO A 116 11.05 -0.80 -17.16
CA PRO A 116 9.82 -0.16 -16.72
C PRO A 116 10.06 1.35 -16.61
N VAL A 117 9.29 2.12 -17.37
CA VAL A 117 9.35 3.58 -17.36
C VAL A 117 8.26 4.11 -16.45
N VAL A 118 8.63 5.00 -15.52
CA VAL A 118 7.67 5.72 -14.68
C VAL A 118 6.94 6.73 -15.57
N ALA A 119 5.62 6.69 -15.58
CA ALA A 119 4.84 7.72 -16.27
C ALA A 119 5.11 9.10 -15.63
N GLU A 120 5.42 10.10 -16.45
CA GLU A 120 5.87 11.44 -16.02
C GLU A 120 4.86 12.13 -15.08
N GLU A 121 3.58 11.79 -15.19
CA GLU A 121 2.46 12.34 -14.40
C GLU A 121 1.91 11.35 -13.34
N ALA A 122 2.63 10.27 -13.01
CA ALA A 122 2.15 9.24 -12.10
C ALA A 122 2.00 9.75 -10.65
N TRP A 123 0.76 9.82 -10.15
CA TRP A 123 0.47 10.11 -8.76
C TRP A 123 0.94 8.97 -7.82
N CYS A 124 1.28 9.32 -6.58
CA CYS A 124 1.75 8.39 -5.56
C CYS A 124 1.18 8.74 -4.18
N PRO A 125 0.62 7.77 -3.43
CA PRO A 125 0.14 8.02 -2.07
C PRO A 125 1.29 8.19 -1.06
N PHE A 126 2.51 7.75 -1.40
CA PHE A 126 3.66 7.85 -0.51
C PHE A 126 4.47 9.13 -0.76
N THR A 127 4.77 9.88 0.30
CA THR A 127 5.85 10.86 0.28
C THR A 127 7.19 10.20 0.46
N LEU A 128 7.83 9.88 -0.65
CA LEU A 128 9.18 9.34 -0.67
C LEU A 128 10.11 10.46 -1.15
N GLY A 129 10.21 11.49 -0.31
CA GLY A 129 11.11 12.61 -0.50
C GLY A 129 12.42 12.35 0.23
N LEU A 130 13.53 12.52 -0.48
CA LEU A 130 14.88 12.60 0.08
C LEU A 130 14.85 13.59 1.25
N ASP A 131 15.14 13.12 2.47
CA ASP A 131 15.57 13.97 3.59
C ASP A 131 16.95 14.60 3.24
N ARG A 132 16.99 15.42 2.18
CA ARG A 132 18.02 16.44 2.02
C ARG A 132 17.42 17.70 2.61
N ASP A 133 17.98 18.09 3.74
CA ASP A 133 17.70 19.33 4.44
C ASP A 133 17.94 20.52 3.51
N ASP A 134 16.97 20.86 2.67
CA ASP A 134 16.85 22.21 2.14
C ASP A 134 15.95 22.97 3.11
N GLU A 135 16.58 23.47 4.19
CA GLU A 135 16.09 24.65 4.90
C GLU A 135 15.86 25.75 3.85
N ILE A 136 14.60 25.90 3.42
CA ILE A 136 14.21 26.99 2.52
C ILE A 136 14.45 28.29 3.25
N ASN A 137 15.59 28.91 2.91
CA ASN A 137 15.92 30.29 3.21
C ASN A 137 14.73 31.19 2.91
N LYS A 138 14.34 31.96 3.93
CA LYS A 138 13.42 33.09 3.85
C LYS A 138 13.81 34.04 2.72
N GLY A 139 12.83 34.46 1.91
CA GLY A 139 12.96 35.70 1.14
C GLY A 139 11.86 35.96 0.11
N SER A 140 10.89 36.82 0.49
CA SER A 140 10.11 37.76 -0.36
C SER A 140 9.22 37.18 -1.48
N SER A 141 8.00 37.64 -1.80
CA SER A 141 7.27 38.88 -1.54
C SER A 141 5.75 38.56 -1.60
N GLY A 142 4.93 39.26 -0.83
CA GLY A 142 3.50 38.98 -0.68
C GLY A 142 2.68 39.23 -1.96
N SER A 143 2.21 38.13 -2.56
CA SER A 143 1.02 38.09 -3.40
C SER A 143 -0.04 37.23 -2.70
N ILE A 144 -1.32 37.59 -2.80
CA ILE A 144 -2.41 36.80 -2.21
C ILE A 144 -2.44 35.38 -2.82
N ASP A 145 -2.06 35.23 -4.10
CA ASP A 145 -1.87 33.93 -4.76
C ASP A 145 -0.71 33.13 -4.15
N SER A 146 0.32 33.80 -3.64
CA SER A 146 1.43 33.16 -2.92
C SER A 146 0.97 32.64 -1.56
N VAL A 147 0.02 33.30 -0.89
CA VAL A 147 -0.48 32.84 0.42
C VAL A 147 -1.42 31.64 0.25
N VAL A 148 -2.33 31.66 -0.73
CA VAL A 148 -3.21 30.51 -1.02
C VAL A 148 -2.39 29.33 -1.54
N SER A 149 -1.42 29.56 -2.43
CA SER A 149 -0.50 28.52 -2.89
C SER A 149 0.38 28.01 -1.76
N GLN A 150 0.80 28.83 -0.80
CA GLN A 150 1.63 28.40 0.32
C GLN A 150 0.83 27.72 1.43
N ILE A 151 -0.45 28.06 1.61
CA ILE A 151 -1.39 27.35 2.48
C ILE A 151 -1.76 26.00 1.86
N LEU A 152 -2.04 25.94 0.55
CA LEU A 152 -2.24 24.69 -0.17
C LEU A 152 -0.98 23.83 -0.16
N CYS A 153 0.20 24.41 -0.41
CA CYS A 153 1.46 23.70 -0.32
C CYS A 153 1.80 23.26 1.10
N ASN A 154 1.48 24.03 2.15
CA ASN A 154 1.64 23.59 3.53
C ASN A 154 0.59 22.56 3.95
N TRP A 155 -0.65 22.66 3.45
CA TRP A 155 -1.72 21.69 3.70
C TRP A 155 -1.42 20.36 2.99
N LEU A 156 -1.03 20.42 1.72
CA LEU A 156 -0.48 19.31 0.96
C LEU A 156 0.77 18.80 1.70
N TYR A 157 1.82 19.58 1.92
CA TYR A 157 3.03 19.13 2.61
C TYR A 157 2.77 18.51 4.00
N HIS A 158 1.87 19.04 4.82
CA HIS A 158 1.53 18.49 6.14
C HIS A 158 0.67 17.20 6.05
N THR A 159 -0.27 17.12 5.10
CA THR A 159 -1.05 15.89 4.84
C THR A 159 -0.20 14.80 4.16
N PHE A 160 0.76 15.20 3.32
CA PHE A 160 1.71 14.36 2.60
C PHE A 160 2.81 13.83 3.56
N THR A 161 3.40 14.67 4.41
CA THR A 161 4.39 14.27 5.44
C THR A 161 3.83 13.25 6.44
N SER A 162 2.50 13.23 6.62
CA SER A 162 1.76 12.31 7.49
C SER A 162 1.68 10.87 6.97
N ILE A 163 1.95 10.56 5.69
CA ILE A 163 1.59 9.25 5.11
C ILE A 163 2.67 8.18 5.32
N SER A 164 3.96 8.49 5.22
CA SER A 164 5.02 7.52 5.54
C SER A 164 5.04 7.17 7.04
N TYR A 165 4.76 8.16 7.92
CA TYR A 165 4.51 7.93 9.35
C TYR A 165 3.18 7.17 9.57
N GLY A 166 2.18 7.50 8.76
CA GLY A 166 0.86 6.88 8.78
C GLY A 166 0.86 5.42 8.37
N PHE A 167 1.76 4.96 7.50
CA PHE A 167 1.79 3.56 7.05
C PHE A 167 2.13 2.59 8.19
N HIS A 168 3.18 2.88 8.97
CA HIS A 168 3.53 2.06 10.13
C HIS A 168 2.47 2.21 11.24
N SER A 169 1.99 3.43 11.50
CA SER A 169 0.89 3.67 12.46
C SER A 169 -0.37 2.89 12.11
N LEU A 170 -0.73 2.82 10.82
CA LEU A 170 -1.90 2.09 10.33
C LEU A 170 -1.81 0.61 10.71
N ILE A 171 -0.65 -0.02 10.54
CA ILE A 171 -0.44 -1.43 10.89
C ILE A 171 -0.52 -1.63 12.41
N GLN A 172 0.06 -0.73 13.20
CA GLN A 172 -0.03 -0.77 14.66
C GLN A 172 -1.47 -0.60 15.16
N GLU A 173 -2.21 0.31 14.57
CA GLU A 173 -3.62 0.52 14.88
C GLU A 173 -4.46 -0.71 14.52
N LEU A 174 -4.22 -1.32 13.36
CA LEU A 174 -4.88 -2.56 12.98
C LEU A 174 -4.61 -3.68 14.00
N GLY A 175 -3.38 -3.84 14.48
CA GLY A 175 -3.06 -4.82 15.53
C GLY A 175 -3.82 -4.61 16.84
N LYS A 176 -4.04 -3.35 17.24
CA LYS A 176 -4.85 -3.04 18.42
C LYS A 176 -6.34 -3.35 18.21
N ILE A 177 -6.82 -3.13 17.00
CA ILE A 177 -8.25 -3.15 16.71
C ILE A 177 -8.77 -4.56 16.40
N VAL A 178 -7.96 -5.46 15.84
CA VAL A 178 -8.36 -6.85 15.55
C VAL A 178 -8.93 -7.57 16.79
N ASN A 179 -8.50 -7.15 17.99
CA ASN A 179 -8.91 -7.71 19.28
C ASN A 179 -10.10 -7.00 19.94
N GLN A 180 -10.66 -5.93 19.35
CA GLN A 180 -11.74 -5.13 19.95
C GLN A 180 -13.09 -5.39 19.25
N LYS A 181 -14.11 -5.80 20.04
CA LYS A 181 -15.48 -6.06 19.56
C LYS A 181 -16.40 -4.88 19.89
N SER A 182 -16.44 -3.82 19.08
CA SER A 182 -17.43 -2.73 19.26
C SER A 182 -18.00 -2.21 17.94
N LYS A 183 -19.31 -1.91 17.93
CA LYS A 183 -20.09 -1.51 16.74
C LYS A 183 -19.67 -0.16 16.14
N VAL A 184 -19.24 0.79 16.98
CA VAL A 184 -18.79 2.13 16.52
C VAL A 184 -17.45 2.05 15.78
N LEU A 185 -16.73 0.94 15.92
CA LEU A 185 -15.40 0.69 15.34
C LEU A 185 -15.46 0.01 13.97
N GLU A 186 -16.63 -0.43 13.50
CA GLU A 186 -16.78 -1.29 12.32
C GLU A 186 -16.36 -0.62 11.00
N THR A 187 -16.87 0.58 10.73
CA THR A 187 -16.49 1.33 9.51
C THR A 187 -15.06 1.87 9.58
N GLU A 188 -14.57 2.19 10.78
CA GLU A 188 -13.16 2.58 10.98
C GLU A 188 -12.20 1.42 10.70
N ILE A 189 -12.53 0.21 11.18
CA ILE A 189 -11.80 -1.02 10.89
C ILE A 189 -11.75 -1.27 9.40
N LEU A 190 -12.93 -1.25 8.76
CA LEU A 190 -13.06 -1.48 7.33
C LEU A 190 -12.15 -0.55 6.55
N ARG A 191 -12.26 0.74 6.83
CA ARG A 191 -11.48 1.78 6.18
C ARG A 191 -9.99 1.57 6.34
N LYS A 192 -9.52 1.26 7.55
CA LYS A 192 -8.09 1.03 7.81
C LYS A 192 -7.57 -0.21 7.07
N MET A 193 -8.35 -1.29 7.04
CA MET A 193 -8.01 -2.50 6.29
C MET A 193 -7.93 -2.23 4.79
N LEU A 194 -8.96 -1.59 4.20
CA LEU A 194 -8.97 -1.24 2.78
C LEU A 194 -7.87 -0.24 2.40
N LEU A 195 -7.58 0.73 3.26
CA LEU A 195 -6.46 1.65 3.08
C LEU A 195 -5.13 0.90 3.05
N LEU A 196 -4.92 -0.06 3.94
CA LEU A 196 -3.73 -0.92 3.92
C LEU A 196 -3.65 -1.74 2.63
N HIS A 197 -4.76 -2.36 2.20
CA HIS A 197 -4.84 -3.14 0.97
C HIS A 197 -4.43 -2.31 -0.24
N TYR A 198 -4.97 -1.10 -0.34
CA TYR A 198 -4.63 -0.17 -1.41
C TYR A 198 -3.14 0.20 -1.39
N LEU A 199 -2.61 0.62 -0.24
CA LEU A 199 -1.21 1.03 -0.12
C LEU A 199 -0.23 -0.10 -0.45
N VAL A 200 -0.50 -1.33 -0.02
CA VAL A 200 0.32 -2.50 -0.39
C VAL A 200 0.21 -2.80 -1.88
N SER A 201 -0.97 -2.66 -2.49
CA SER A 201 -1.15 -2.85 -3.94
C SER A 201 -0.31 -1.87 -4.75
N VAL A 202 -0.23 -0.60 -4.32
CA VAL A 202 0.61 0.41 -4.96
C VAL A 202 2.10 0.07 -4.86
N LEU A 203 2.55 -0.41 -3.68
CA LEU A 203 3.94 -0.85 -3.51
C LEU A 203 4.28 -2.03 -4.42
N GLU A 204 3.36 -2.98 -4.56
CA GLU A 204 3.53 -4.14 -5.41
C GLU A 204 3.59 -3.78 -6.89
N ALA A 205 2.64 -2.96 -7.35
CA ALA A 205 2.56 -2.53 -8.75
C ALA A 205 3.84 -1.83 -9.21
N ASP A 206 4.56 -1.17 -8.30
CA ASP A 206 5.88 -0.60 -8.58
C ASP A 206 7.02 -1.62 -8.41
N PHE A 207 7.05 -2.34 -7.29
CA PHE A 207 8.18 -3.20 -6.94
C PHE A 207 8.32 -4.42 -7.86
N VAL A 208 7.22 -5.12 -8.17
CA VAL A 208 7.27 -6.41 -8.89
C VAL A 208 7.87 -6.25 -10.30
N PRO A 209 7.41 -5.30 -11.14
CA PRO A 209 8.01 -5.10 -12.47
C PRO A 209 9.49 -4.68 -12.39
N ARG A 210 9.85 -3.83 -11.43
CA ARG A 210 11.25 -3.41 -11.22
C ARG A 210 12.14 -4.57 -10.79
N ASN A 211 11.65 -5.43 -9.90
CA ASN A 211 12.37 -6.60 -9.43
C ASN A 211 12.56 -7.63 -10.55
N TYR A 212 11.55 -7.81 -11.41
CA TYR A 212 11.67 -8.63 -12.61
C TYR A 212 12.75 -8.08 -13.55
N ALA A 213 12.68 -6.79 -13.89
CA ALA A 213 13.68 -6.15 -14.75
C ALA A 213 15.10 -6.16 -14.14
N PHE A 214 15.22 -6.05 -12.81
CA PHE A 214 16.49 -6.23 -12.11
C PHE A 214 17.04 -7.65 -12.28
N LYS A 215 16.22 -8.69 -12.09
CA LYS A 215 16.66 -10.09 -12.25
C LYS A 215 17.16 -10.38 -13.67
N GLU A 216 16.59 -9.72 -14.68
CA GLU A 216 17.04 -9.86 -16.07
C GLU A 216 18.31 -9.05 -16.37
N LYS A 217 18.38 -7.79 -15.93
CA LYS A 217 19.39 -6.82 -16.37
C LYS A 217 20.50 -6.55 -15.36
N MET A 218 20.36 -7.04 -14.13
CA MET A 218 21.25 -6.78 -12.99
C MET A 218 21.51 -5.28 -12.76
N ARG A 219 20.49 -4.44 -12.87
CA ARG A 219 20.59 -2.98 -12.63
C ARG A 219 19.97 -2.60 -11.29
N TRP A 220 20.80 -2.55 -10.25
CA TRP A 220 20.37 -2.25 -8.87
C TRP A 220 19.56 -0.94 -8.75
N THR A 221 19.88 0.06 -9.57
CA THR A 221 19.16 1.35 -9.58
C THR A 221 17.64 1.20 -9.74
N LEU A 222 17.18 0.18 -10.49
CA LEU A 222 15.75 -0.08 -10.66
C LEU A 222 15.05 -0.41 -9.35
N LEU A 223 15.70 -1.20 -8.49
CA LEU A 223 15.17 -1.59 -7.18
C LEU A 223 15.44 -0.53 -6.12
N ARG A 224 16.60 0.14 -6.19
CA ARG A 224 16.91 1.26 -5.29
C ARG A 224 15.84 2.34 -5.36
N ASP A 225 15.38 2.64 -6.56
CA ASP A 225 14.40 3.68 -6.84
C ASP A 225 12.95 3.14 -6.77
N SER A 226 12.75 1.90 -6.32
CA SER A 226 11.40 1.36 -6.06
C SER A 226 10.77 2.00 -4.83
N LEU A 227 9.45 2.16 -4.85
CA LEU A 227 8.69 2.70 -3.72
C LEU A 227 8.91 1.90 -2.46
N LEU A 228 8.98 0.58 -2.59
CA LEU A 228 9.25 -0.30 -1.46
C LEU A 228 10.61 -0.01 -0.84
N ASN A 229 11.68 0.05 -1.64
CA ASN A 229 13.02 0.34 -1.10
C ASN A 229 13.09 1.73 -0.46
N MET A 230 12.51 2.74 -1.12
CA MET A 230 12.46 4.10 -0.59
C MET A 230 11.64 4.20 0.71
N LEU A 231 10.50 3.48 0.80
CA LEU A 231 9.68 3.42 2.00
C LEU A 231 10.47 2.79 3.16
N LEU A 232 11.11 1.65 2.93
CA LEU A 232 11.86 0.91 3.94
C LEU A 232 13.17 1.59 4.36
N GLY A 233 13.73 2.44 3.50
CA GLY A 233 14.87 3.30 3.80
C GLY A 233 14.51 4.63 4.46
N SER A 234 13.21 4.95 4.58
CA SER A 234 12.77 6.21 5.20
C SER A 234 13.08 6.23 6.70
N ARG A 235 13.65 7.34 7.18
CA ARG A 235 13.88 7.57 8.63
C ARG A 235 12.60 7.63 9.44
N LYS A 236 11.45 7.84 8.78
CA LYS A 236 10.13 7.92 9.40
C LYS A 236 9.57 6.54 9.79
N ILE A 237 10.17 5.46 9.30
CA ILE A 237 9.73 4.09 9.59
C ILE A 237 10.79 3.37 10.41
N ILE A 238 10.38 2.88 11.59
CA ILE A 238 11.22 2.00 12.39
C ILE A 238 11.11 0.60 11.77
N TYR A 239 11.98 0.30 10.80
CA TYR A 239 11.88 -0.91 9.99
C TYR A 239 11.73 -2.22 10.80
N LYS A 240 12.53 -2.39 11.86
CA LYS A 240 12.40 -3.55 12.75
C LYS A 240 11.02 -3.64 13.41
N GLY A 241 10.48 -2.50 13.84
CA GLY A 241 9.13 -2.40 14.39
C GLY A 241 8.07 -2.72 13.34
N LEU A 242 8.22 -2.23 12.11
CA LEU A 242 7.29 -2.52 11.01
C LEU A 242 7.16 -4.02 10.74
N VAL A 243 8.29 -4.74 10.64
CA VAL A 243 8.29 -6.19 10.40
C VAL A 243 7.62 -6.94 11.56
N LYS A 244 7.95 -6.57 12.80
CA LYS A 244 7.33 -7.12 14.03
C LYS A 244 5.82 -6.93 14.03
N ASP A 245 5.37 -5.71 13.78
CA ASP A 245 3.95 -5.36 13.82
C ASP A 245 3.17 -6.08 12.70
N CYS A 246 3.75 -6.20 11.50
CA CYS A 246 3.17 -7.03 10.44
C CYS A 246 3.01 -8.49 10.87
N LEU A 247 4.05 -9.07 11.48
CA LEU A 247 4.04 -10.46 11.94
C LEU A 247 2.99 -10.67 13.05
N SER A 248 2.93 -9.78 14.04
CA SER A 248 1.93 -9.84 15.12
C SER A 248 0.52 -9.82 14.55
N VAL A 249 0.19 -8.85 13.69
CA VAL A 249 -1.16 -8.73 13.11
C VAL A 249 -1.54 -9.99 12.33
N ILE A 250 -0.62 -10.54 11.52
CA ILE A 250 -0.87 -11.77 10.77
C ILE A 250 -1.20 -12.93 11.71
N CYS A 251 -0.38 -13.13 12.75
CA CYS A 251 -0.55 -14.22 13.70
C CYS A 251 -1.84 -14.05 14.53
N ASP A 252 -2.12 -12.84 15.01
CA ASP A 252 -3.30 -12.54 15.82
C ASP A 252 -4.59 -12.77 15.03
N VAL A 253 -4.66 -12.27 13.79
CA VAL A 253 -5.82 -12.48 12.91
C VAL A 253 -5.99 -13.95 12.56
N PHE A 254 -4.89 -14.68 12.33
CA PHE A 254 -4.97 -16.09 11.99
C PHE A 254 -5.50 -16.92 13.17
N SER A 255 -5.02 -16.67 14.38
CA SER A 255 -5.50 -17.33 15.60
C SER A 255 -7.00 -17.06 15.82
N ASP A 256 -7.46 -15.81 15.68
CA ASP A 256 -8.89 -15.46 15.79
C ASP A 256 -9.78 -16.17 14.76
N LEU A 257 -9.29 -16.37 13.52
CA LEU A 257 -10.02 -17.12 12.50
C LEU A 257 -10.06 -18.63 12.79
N SER A 258 -8.99 -19.18 13.37
CA SER A 258 -8.93 -20.59 13.78
C SER A 258 -9.93 -20.88 14.90
N ASP A 259 -9.96 -20.04 15.93
CA ASP A 259 -10.85 -20.19 17.09
C ASP A 259 -12.34 -20.11 16.71
N GLN A 260 -12.68 -19.29 15.71
CA GLN A 260 -14.05 -19.18 15.17
C GLN A 260 -14.46 -20.42 14.36
N THR A 261 -13.50 -21.10 13.72
CA THR A 261 -13.78 -22.31 12.94
C THR A 261 -13.99 -23.51 13.85
N GLU A 262 -13.28 -23.60 14.98
CA GLU A 262 -13.45 -24.67 15.97
C GLU A 262 -14.71 -24.51 16.83
N SER A 263 -15.18 -23.28 17.06
CA SER A 263 -16.38 -23.00 17.87
C SER A 263 -17.71 -23.14 17.11
N THR A 264 -17.68 -23.28 15.79
CA THR A 264 -18.90 -23.41 14.95
C THR A 264 -19.30 -24.85 14.63
N SER A 265 -18.53 -25.85 15.09
CA SER A 265 -18.87 -27.26 14.88
C SER A 265 -19.96 -27.80 15.82
N ASP A 266 -20.37 -27.02 16.83
CA ASP A 266 -21.43 -27.38 17.78
C ASP A 266 -22.39 -26.20 17.93
N LEU A 267 -23.57 -26.22 17.29
CA LEU A 267 -24.85 -25.66 17.78
C LEU A 267 -25.94 -25.71 16.69
N ASP A 268 -26.73 -26.79 16.69
CA ASP A 268 -28.14 -26.73 16.32
C ASP A 268 -28.87 -25.84 17.33
N SER A 269 -29.36 -24.67 16.92
CA SER A 269 -30.33 -23.92 17.73
C SER A 269 -31.16 -22.96 16.88
N VAL A 270 -32.48 -23.14 16.99
CA VAL A 270 -33.58 -22.48 16.29
C VAL A 270 -33.67 -20.99 16.68
N ALA A 271 -33.70 -20.09 15.69
CA ALA A 271 -33.95 -18.66 15.88
C ALA A 271 -35.45 -18.30 15.74
N PRO A 272 -36.05 -17.46 16.60
CA PRO A 272 -37.36 -16.86 16.35
C PRO A 272 -37.26 -15.52 15.59
N PRO A 273 -38.36 -15.02 14.96
CA PRO A 273 -38.29 -14.06 13.86
C PRO A 273 -38.05 -12.60 14.30
N LEU A 274 -37.32 -11.89 13.43
CA LEU A 274 -36.83 -10.51 13.56
C LEU A 274 -37.94 -9.45 13.39
N LYS A 275 -37.86 -8.38 14.20
CA LYS A 275 -38.51 -7.09 13.97
C LYS A 275 -37.57 -6.16 13.19
N GLU A 276 -38.20 -5.36 12.34
CA GLU A 276 -37.72 -4.72 11.13
C GLU A 276 -37.02 -3.36 11.34
N ILE A 277 -36.10 -3.04 10.42
CA ILE A 277 -35.56 -1.71 10.04
C ILE A 277 -34.49 -1.09 10.98
N SER A 278 -33.28 -1.65 10.93
CA SER A 278 -31.95 -1.01 11.13
C SER A 278 -30.81 -2.04 11.16
N TYR A 279 -31.14 -3.33 11.10
CA TYR A 279 -30.23 -4.45 11.35
C TYR A 279 -29.41 -4.92 10.14
N ILE A 280 -29.75 -4.46 8.92
CA ILE A 280 -29.20 -5.03 7.68
C ILE A 280 -27.73 -4.65 7.48
N ASP A 281 -27.35 -3.41 7.79
CA ASP A 281 -26.00 -2.90 7.54
C ASP A 281 -24.95 -3.50 8.49
N THR A 282 -25.30 -3.65 9.78
CA THR A 282 -24.45 -4.34 10.78
C THR A 282 -24.33 -5.83 10.50
N SER A 283 -25.38 -6.47 9.95
CA SER A 283 -25.34 -7.89 9.61
C SER A 283 -24.42 -8.19 8.41
N ALA A 284 -24.43 -7.34 7.39
CA ALA A 284 -23.58 -7.49 6.22
C ALA A 284 -22.10 -7.29 6.57
N PHE A 285 -21.78 -6.29 7.41
CA PHE A 285 -20.42 -6.09 7.88
C PHE A 285 -19.92 -7.26 8.74
N ALA A 286 -20.74 -7.74 9.69
CA ALA A 286 -20.38 -8.88 10.53
C ALA A 286 -20.13 -10.16 9.70
N LEU A 287 -20.87 -10.35 8.60
CA LEU A 287 -20.67 -11.47 7.66
C LEU A 287 -19.41 -11.29 6.80
N ALA A 288 -19.05 -10.06 6.41
CA ALA A 288 -17.89 -9.78 5.57
C ALA A 288 -16.57 -9.67 6.36
N LEU A 289 -16.61 -9.40 7.66
CA LEU A 289 -15.44 -9.16 8.50
C LEU A 289 -14.42 -10.31 8.49
N PRO A 290 -14.79 -11.60 8.57
CA PRO A 290 -13.82 -12.69 8.49
C PRO A 290 -13.05 -12.70 7.16
N GLU A 291 -13.74 -12.42 6.05
CA GLU A 291 -13.10 -12.36 4.73
C GLU A 291 -12.20 -11.14 4.59
N LEU A 292 -12.62 -10.00 5.15
CA LEU A 292 -11.80 -8.80 5.20
C LEU A 292 -10.53 -9.00 6.05
N LYS A 293 -10.64 -9.68 7.20
CA LYS A 293 -9.51 -10.09 8.03
C LYS A 293 -8.54 -10.99 7.26
N ARG A 294 -9.06 -12.02 6.57
CA ARG A 294 -8.27 -12.92 5.71
C ARG A 294 -7.55 -12.15 4.59
N SER A 295 -8.26 -11.24 3.92
CA SER A 295 -7.67 -10.36 2.90
C SER A 295 -6.56 -9.48 3.48
N THR A 296 -6.76 -8.92 4.68
CA THR A 296 -5.74 -8.13 5.37
C THR A 296 -4.48 -8.94 5.67
N CYS A 297 -4.61 -10.18 6.14
CA CYS A 297 -3.47 -11.09 6.28
C CYS A 297 -2.77 -11.34 4.95
N PHE A 298 -3.53 -11.54 3.87
CA PHE A 298 -2.97 -11.74 2.54
C PHE A 298 -2.12 -10.55 2.10
N TYR A 299 -2.59 -9.32 2.28
CA TYR A 299 -1.82 -8.11 1.93
C TYR A 299 -0.59 -7.92 2.82
N LEU A 300 -0.67 -8.17 4.13
CA LEU A 300 0.50 -8.09 5.02
C LEU A 300 1.54 -9.17 4.68
N LYS A 301 1.10 -10.40 4.40
CA LYS A 301 1.97 -11.47 3.91
C LYS A 301 2.67 -11.06 2.61
N LYS A 302 1.91 -10.47 1.68
CA LYS A 302 2.45 -9.97 0.40
C LYS A 302 3.52 -8.92 0.62
N LEU A 303 3.28 -7.96 1.51
CA LEU A 303 4.26 -6.95 1.89
C LEU A 303 5.55 -7.58 2.44
N LEU A 304 5.43 -8.53 3.39
CA LEU A 304 6.58 -9.23 3.95
C LEU A 304 7.35 -10.04 2.89
N ILE A 305 6.66 -10.71 1.97
CA ILE A 305 7.30 -11.40 0.84
C ILE A 305 8.08 -10.42 -0.03
N MET A 306 7.51 -9.27 -0.38
CA MET A 306 8.22 -8.26 -1.17
C MET A 306 9.45 -7.71 -0.43
N MET A 307 9.38 -7.52 0.89
CA MET A 307 10.56 -7.14 1.71
C MET A 307 11.65 -8.21 1.64
N LEU A 308 11.29 -9.49 1.73
CA LEU A 308 12.22 -10.62 1.64
C LEU A 308 12.82 -10.77 0.23
N GLU A 309 12.04 -10.51 -0.80
CA GLU A 309 12.52 -10.47 -2.17
C GLU A 309 13.51 -9.33 -2.40
N LEU A 310 13.21 -8.14 -1.89
CA LEU A 310 14.11 -7.00 -1.95
C LEU A 310 15.45 -7.32 -1.27
N ASP A 311 15.43 -7.94 -0.09
CA ASP A 311 16.66 -8.37 0.59
C ASP A 311 17.45 -9.39 -0.23
N THR A 312 16.77 -10.33 -0.87
CA THR A 312 17.41 -11.34 -1.73
C THR A 312 18.06 -10.70 -2.95
N SER A 313 17.36 -9.78 -3.62
CA SER A 313 17.89 -9.06 -4.77
C SER A 313 19.02 -8.12 -4.39
N ARG A 314 18.95 -7.48 -3.22
CA ARG A 314 20.02 -6.64 -2.68
C ARG A 314 21.29 -7.46 -2.39
N ASP A 315 21.16 -8.62 -1.75
CA ASP A 315 22.30 -9.51 -1.49
C ASP A 315 23.02 -9.92 -2.79
N VAL A 316 22.26 -10.24 -3.84
CA VAL A 316 22.82 -10.50 -5.18
C VAL A 316 23.55 -9.27 -5.73
N ALA A 317 22.98 -8.08 -5.60
CA ALA A 317 23.60 -6.84 -6.04
C ALA A 317 24.87 -6.51 -5.23
N ASP A 318 24.87 -6.75 -3.92
CA ASP A 318 26.00 -6.55 -3.00
C ASP A 318 27.18 -7.45 -3.39
N VAL A 319 26.93 -8.75 -3.62
CA VAL A 319 27.95 -9.72 -4.05
C VAL A 319 28.56 -9.33 -5.41
N GLN A 320 27.77 -8.72 -6.29
CA GLN A 320 28.23 -8.23 -7.59
C GLN A 320 28.86 -6.83 -7.54
N GLY A 321 28.91 -6.17 -6.37
CA GLY A 321 29.45 -4.83 -6.23
C GLY A 321 28.62 -3.73 -6.90
N LEU A 322 27.31 -3.96 -7.10
CA LEU A 322 26.39 -3.01 -7.74
C LEU A 322 25.76 -2.02 -6.75
N THR A 323 25.89 -2.28 -5.46
CA THR A 323 25.44 -1.40 -4.39
C THR A 323 26.56 -0.46 -3.96
N THR A 324 26.16 0.62 -3.31
CA THR A 324 27.04 1.68 -2.83
C THR A 324 26.82 1.92 -1.35
N ARG A 325 27.70 2.68 -0.71
CA ARG A 325 27.50 3.09 0.70
C ARG A 325 26.21 3.88 0.91
N ALA A 326 25.70 4.56 -0.12
CA ALA A 326 24.47 5.33 -0.05
C ALA A 326 23.22 4.45 0.07
N ASP A 327 23.31 3.18 -0.33
CA ASP A 327 22.21 2.21 -0.21
C ASP A 327 21.99 1.75 1.24
N GLY A 328 22.98 2.00 2.11
CA GLY A 328 22.90 1.73 3.55
C GLY A 328 22.90 0.24 3.89
N VAL A 329 23.25 -0.07 5.14
CA VAL A 329 23.11 -1.42 5.68
C VAL A 329 21.81 -1.51 6.44
N ARG A 330 21.04 -2.57 6.17
CA ARG A 330 19.80 -2.87 6.89
C ARG A 330 19.77 -4.34 7.24
N THR A 331 19.40 -4.67 8.47
CA THR A 331 19.11 -6.05 8.87
C THR A 331 18.05 -6.64 7.94
N PRO A 332 18.27 -7.78 7.29
CA PRO A 332 17.26 -8.43 6.45
C PRO A 332 15.96 -8.73 7.22
N ALA A 333 14.82 -8.64 6.55
CA ALA A 333 13.50 -8.98 7.10
C ALA A 333 13.49 -10.40 7.68
N ALA A 334 14.18 -11.33 7.01
CA ALA A 334 14.30 -12.72 7.45
C ALA A 334 14.92 -12.83 8.83
N GLU A 335 16.00 -12.09 9.11
CA GLU A 335 16.64 -12.13 10.42
C GLU A 335 15.73 -11.56 11.52
N ILE A 336 15.00 -10.48 11.23
CA ILE A 336 14.05 -9.90 12.18
C ILE A 336 12.92 -10.88 12.47
N ILE A 337 12.31 -11.47 11.43
CA ILE A 337 11.25 -12.48 11.60
C ILE A 337 11.76 -13.65 12.45
N LEU A 338 12.97 -14.15 12.18
CA LEU A 338 13.55 -15.26 12.94
C LEU A 338 13.78 -14.92 14.41
N ASP A 339 14.28 -13.71 14.69
CA ASP A 339 14.44 -13.23 16.07
C ASP A 339 13.09 -13.21 16.81
N GLU A 340 12.01 -12.80 16.14
CA GLU A 340 10.66 -12.78 16.73
C GLU A 340 10.07 -14.18 16.93
N LEU A 341 10.21 -15.06 15.94
CA LEU A 341 9.74 -16.45 16.03
C LEU A 341 10.48 -17.22 17.13
N ALA A 342 11.77 -16.94 17.33
CA ALA A 342 12.56 -17.53 18.41
C ALA A 342 12.17 -16.95 19.78
N TYR A 343 11.77 -15.68 19.85
CA TYR A 343 11.34 -15.04 21.09
C TYR A 343 9.95 -15.52 21.53
N ASN A 344 9.02 -15.70 20.60
CA ASN A 344 7.65 -16.12 20.89
C ASN A 344 7.28 -17.39 20.09
N SER A 345 7.44 -18.56 20.72
CA SER A 345 7.15 -19.86 20.12
C SER A 345 5.70 -20.04 19.66
N ASP A 346 4.76 -19.31 20.28
CA ASP A 346 3.34 -19.43 19.96
C ASP A 346 3.02 -18.85 18.57
N THR A 347 3.87 -17.94 18.08
CA THR A 347 3.76 -17.37 16.73
C THR A 347 4.29 -18.29 15.63
N LEU A 348 5.02 -19.35 15.98
CA LEU A 348 5.67 -20.24 15.02
C LEU A 348 4.66 -21.00 14.15
N SER A 349 3.64 -21.58 14.77
CA SER A 349 2.61 -22.33 14.05
C SER A 349 1.76 -21.42 13.14
N PRO A 350 1.15 -20.32 13.65
CA PRO A 350 0.43 -19.36 12.80
C PRO A 350 1.27 -18.84 11.64
N PHE A 351 2.55 -18.51 11.87
CA PHE A 351 3.45 -18.05 10.83
C PHE A 351 3.59 -19.06 9.68
N PHE A 352 3.87 -20.34 9.97
CA PHE A 352 4.03 -21.35 8.93
C PHE A 352 2.72 -21.76 8.25
N GLN A 353 1.57 -21.53 8.89
CA GLN A 353 0.29 -21.73 8.26
C GLN A 353 -0.03 -20.59 7.27
N VAL A 354 0.29 -19.34 7.62
CA VAL A 354 0.08 -18.19 6.73
C VAL A 354 1.09 -18.15 5.58
N PHE A 355 2.37 -18.39 5.85
CA PHE A 355 3.43 -18.40 4.83
C PHE A 355 3.50 -19.74 4.10
N ASP A 356 2.44 -20.09 3.36
CA ASP A 356 2.29 -21.35 2.62
C ASP A 356 3.38 -21.66 1.56
N ASP A 357 4.02 -20.66 0.96
CA ASP A 357 5.05 -20.85 -0.08
C ASP A 357 6.26 -21.64 0.47
N PRO A 358 6.51 -22.86 -0.05
CA PRO A 358 7.58 -23.72 0.45
C PRO A 358 8.97 -23.08 0.33
N ARG A 359 9.19 -22.20 -0.66
CA ARG A 359 10.47 -21.49 -0.83
C ARG A 359 10.78 -20.61 0.36
N TRP A 360 9.80 -19.82 0.81
CA TRP A 360 9.97 -18.94 1.96
C TRP A 360 10.00 -19.70 3.28
N LYS A 361 9.17 -20.76 3.42
CA LYS A 361 9.26 -21.65 4.59
C LYS A 361 10.67 -22.22 4.77
N LEU A 362 11.24 -22.80 3.73
CA LEU A 362 12.58 -23.40 3.79
C LEU A 362 13.66 -22.35 4.08
N LYS A 363 13.56 -21.17 3.45
CA LYS A 363 14.50 -20.06 3.66
C LYS A 363 14.46 -19.51 5.09
N MET A 364 13.36 -19.69 5.82
CA MET A 364 13.25 -19.33 7.24
C MET A 364 13.61 -20.48 8.19
N ILE A 365 13.14 -21.70 7.91
CA ILE A 365 13.38 -22.87 8.76
C ILE A 365 14.88 -23.20 8.85
N MET A 366 15.61 -23.13 7.73
CA MET A 366 17.02 -23.53 7.72
C MET A 366 17.86 -22.62 8.63
N PRO A 367 17.79 -21.28 8.52
CA PRO A 367 18.52 -20.40 9.43
C PRO A 367 17.99 -20.47 10.87
N TYR A 368 16.68 -20.69 11.08
CA TYR A 368 16.12 -20.89 12.43
C TYR A 368 16.83 -22.03 13.15
N PHE A 369 16.93 -23.20 12.51
CA PHE A 369 17.62 -24.35 13.07
C PHE A 369 19.13 -24.12 13.23
N GLN A 370 19.78 -23.48 12.26
CA GLN A 370 21.22 -23.19 12.36
C GLN A 370 21.55 -22.22 13.49
N LYS A 371 20.68 -21.24 13.77
CA LYS A 371 20.91 -20.17 14.74
C LYS A 371 20.47 -20.55 16.15
N TYR A 372 19.36 -21.27 16.30
CA TYR A 372 18.72 -21.48 17.60
C TYR A 372 18.62 -22.93 18.07
N ILE A 373 18.87 -23.94 17.22
CA ILE A 373 19.13 -25.28 17.75
C ILE A 373 20.58 -25.29 18.28
N PRO A 374 20.78 -25.62 19.57
CA PRO A 374 22.13 -25.77 20.11
C PRO A 374 22.93 -26.75 19.25
N LYS A 375 24.21 -26.46 18.98
CA LYS A 375 25.16 -27.43 18.41
C LYS A 375 25.44 -28.58 19.39
N ILE A 376 24.43 -29.33 19.81
CA ILE A 376 24.56 -30.47 20.72
C ILE A 376 25.13 -31.71 20.00
N TYR A 377 25.17 -31.71 18.67
CA TYR A 377 25.65 -32.85 17.88
C TYR A 377 27.07 -32.72 17.31
N SER A 378 27.77 -31.58 17.46
CA SER A 378 29.18 -31.49 17.01
C SER A 378 30.20 -32.13 17.97
N LEU A 379 29.74 -32.76 19.06
CA LEU A 379 30.58 -33.51 20.01
C LEU A 379 30.46 -35.05 19.87
N TRP A 380 29.64 -35.54 18.95
CA TRP A 380 29.64 -36.95 18.55
C TRP A 380 30.25 -37.11 17.16
N SER A 381 31.42 -36.49 16.93
CA SER A 381 32.36 -37.03 15.95
C SER A 381 32.81 -38.39 16.49
N ILE A 382 32.09 -39.40 16.03
CA ILE A 382 32.34 -40.82 16.16
C ILE A 382 33.86 -41.06 16.04
N ARG A 383 34.47 -41.45 17.16
CA ARG A 383 35.58 -42.39 17.12
C ARG A 383 34.97 -43.74 16.75
N CYS A 384 35.03 -44.08 15.47
CA CYS A 384 35.13 -45.43 14.94
C CYS A 384 35.95 -45.34 13.66
#